data_AF-K1R533-F1
#
_entry.id   AF-K1R533-F1
#
_cell.length_a   1.000
_cell.length_b   1.000
_cell.length_c   1.000
_cell.angle_alpha   90.00
_cell.angle_beta   90.00
_cell.angle_gamma   90.00
#
_symmetry.space_group_name_H-M   'P 1'
#
loop_
_entity.id
_entity.type
_entity.pdbx_description
1 polymer ?
#
loop_
_entity_poly.entity_id
_entity_poly.type
_entity_poly.pdbx_seq_one_letter_code
_entity_poly.pdbx_strand_id
1 'polypeptide(L)'
;MEDNIILKDKPLNGGQTQFIIFVKTIEVAKRLSEMLKIKAYNCESLIGTRAMSQTDQIIILDKFREKKIQGIVATSVAEEGIDIPDCDLVILYNYIGNEISYKQAMGRARKLKAKILVLGKPTDYDRETINKARIKYMEQAVEMIRSENVEEKIRNIIEEMVAKQELKMLTASQAETKPEGAANHRLICKCGHFEIDCSVLRCIDNTNYAALDVKLWDKIEEKPLTKKANTKSDLVMQAEWNHQGCQKKLGTIFLYNGVRLLYLSQKSFSYDTKDEDRPLPVQQWKKLPFQIPSLTIKELLEHQKLLMANGKN
;
A
#
# COMPACT_ATOMS: atom_id res chain seq x y z
N MET A 1 1.00 33.50 -5.54
CA MET A 1 0.62 32.14 -5.98
C MET A 1 0.57 32.20 -7.50
N GLU A 2 1.65 31.78 -8.16
CA GLU A 2 1.68 31.73 -9.62
C GLU A 2 0.77 30.59 -10.09
N ASP A 3 -0.24 30.96 -10.88
CA ASP A 3 -1.15 30.06 -11.59
C ASP A 3 -0.36 29.25 -12.64
N ASN A 4 0.37 28.23 -12.21
CA ASN A 4 0.95 27.21 -13.10
C ASN A 4 -0.17 26.30 -13.61
N ILE A 5 -1.01 26.85 -14.50
CA ILE A 5 -2.09 26.10 -15.13
C ILE A 5 -1.52 25.36 -16.32
N ILE A 6 -1.09 24.12 -16.06
CA ILE A 6 -0.52 23.14 -17.01
C ILE A 6 -1.31 23.01 -18.32
N LEU A 7 -2.63 23.27 -18.29
CA LEU A 7 -3.52 23.18 -19.45
C LEU A 7 -3.75 24.52 -20.18
N LYS A 8 -3.19 25.64 -19.71
CA LYS A 8 -3.27 26.97 -20.36
C LYS A 8 -2.16 27.20 -21.39
N ASP A 9 -1.12 26.36 -21.41
CA ASP A 9 -0.08 26.45 -22.42
C ASP A 9 -0.68 26.24 -23.82
N LYS A 10 -0.27 27.10 -24.76
CA LYS A 10 -0.68 27.11 -26.16
C LYS A 10 -0.72 25.67 -26.72
N PRO A 11 -1.70 25.36 -27.60
CA PRO A 11 -1.76 24.06 -28.24
C PRO A 11 -0.41 23.65 -28.84
N LEU A 12 0.09 22.48 -28.45
CA LEU A 12 1.44 21.99 -28.81
C LEU A 12 1.63 21.93 -30.35
N ASN A 13 0.53 21.85 -31.11
CA ASN A 13 0.51 21.70 -32.56
C ASN A 13 -0.46 22.65 -33.30
N GLY A 14 -0.77 23.83 -32.76
CA GLY A 14 -1.61 24.83 -33.47
C GLY A 14 -3.10 24.48 -33.61
N GLY A 15 -3.55 23.36 -33.03
CA GLY A 15 -4.96 22.96 -32.82
C GLY A 15 -5.18 22.41 -31.41
N GLN A 16 -6.44 22.24 -30.98
CA GLN A 16 -6.78 21.93 -29.58
C GLN A 16 -6.07 20.67 -29.04
N THR A 17 -5.29 20.81 -27.94
CA THR A 17 -4.53 19.73 -27.30
C THR A 17 -5.46 18.63 -26.80
N GLN A 18 -5.23 17.37 -27.22
CA GLN A 18 -5.94 16.22 -26.67
C GLN A 18 -5.19 15.64 -25.48
N PHE A 19 -5.86 15.44 -24.35
CA PHE A 19 -5.22 14.96 -23.13
C PHE A 19 -5.95 13.81 -22.46
N ILE A 20 -5.22 12.97 -21.74
CA ILE A 20 -5.76 11.89 -20.91
C ILE A 20 -5.26 12.08 -19.49
N ILE A 21 -6.16 12.09 -18.52
CA ILE A 21 -5.82 12.15 -17.09
C ILE A 21 -6.16 10.82 -16.45
N PHE A 22 -5.15 10.10 -15.96
CA PHE A 22 -5.35 8.90 -15.17
C PHE A 22 -5.49 9.23 -13.69
N VAL A 23 -6.52 8.66 -13.06
CA VAL A 23 -6.85 8.85 -11.65
C VAL A 23 -7.17 7.52 -10.99
N LYS A 24 -7.00 7.46 -9.66
CA LYS A 24 -7.14 6.21 -8.92
C LYS A 24 -8.58 5.72 -8.76
N THR A 25 -9.57 6.60 -8.73
CA THR A 25 -10.96 6.23 -8.36
C THR A 25 -11.99 6.82 -9.31
N ILE A 26 -13.12 6.13 -9.44
CA ILE A 26 -14.28 6.54 -10.25
C ILE A 26 -14.81 7.91 -9.81
N GLU A 27 -14.88 8.14 -8.50
CA GLU A 27 -15.39 9.39 -7.94
C GLU A 27 -14.50 10.58 -8.34
N VAL A 28 -13.18 10.41 -8.26
CA VAL A 28 -12.23 11.43 -8.71
C VAL A 28 -12.35 11.65 -10.22
N ALA A 29 -12.55 10.59 -11.02
CA ALA A 29 -12.69 10.71 -12.46
C ALA A 29 -13.91 11.57 -12.84
N LYS A 30 -15.06 11.29 -12.23
CA LYS A 30 -16.31 12.03 -12.44
C LYS A 30 -16.15 13.50 -12.02
N ARG A 31 -15.77 13.76 -10.77
CA ARG A 31 -15.62 15.12 -10.23
C ARG A 31 -14.60 15.94 -11.03
N LEU A 32 -13.44 15.37 -11.35
CA LEU A 32 -12.41 16.08 -12.09
C LEU A 32 -12.89 16.42 -13.50
N SER A 33 -13.61 15.51 -14.18
CA SER A 33 -14.18 15.80 -15.50
C SER A 33 -15.20 16.94 -15.45
N GLU A 34 -16.05 17.01 -14.42
CA GLU A 34 -17.00 18.11 -14.22
C GLU A 34 -16.29 19.44 -13.94
N MET A 35 -15.27 19.43 -13.06
CA MET A 35 -14.46 20.61 -12.78
C MET A 35 -13.76 21.15 -14.02
N LEU A 36 -13.26 20.26 -14.88
CA LEU A 36 -12.63 20.65 -16.14
C LEU A 36 -13.64 21.24 -17.13
N LYS A 37 -14.86 20.68 -17.22
CA LYS A 37 -15.97 21.27 -18.01
C LYS A 37 -16.30 22.69 -17.55
N ILE A 38 -16.35 22.94 -16.24
CA ILE A 38 -16.55 24.29 -15.67
C ILE A 38 -15.41 25.24 -16.06
N LYS A 39 -14.19 24.73 -16.22
CA LYS A 39 -13.02 25.49 -16.70
C LYS A 39 -12.91 25.54 -18.23
N ALA A 40 -13.99 25.25 -18.95
CA ALA A 40 -14.09 25.27 -20.41
C ALA A 40 -13.20 24.24 -21.14
N TYR A 41 -12.83 23.14 -20.48
CA TYR A 41 -12.25 21.97 -21.13
C TYR A 41 -13.34 20.93 -21.38
N ASN A 42 -13.61 20.64 -22.64
CA ASN A 42 -14.58 19.63 -23.03
C ASN A 42 -13.99 18.23 -22.83
N CYS A 43 -14.25 17.59 -21.70
CA CYS A 43 -13.73 16.27 -21.39
C CYS A 43 -14.79 15.35 -20.79
N GLU A 44 -14.63 14.04 -20.93
CA GLU A 44 -15.53 13.05 -20.34
C GLU A 44 -14.78 12.09 -19.40
N SER A 45 -15.49 11.50 -18.44
CA SER A 45 -14.92 10.44 -17.60
C SER A 45 -15.04 9.08 -18.28
N LEU A 46 -13.97 8.28 -18.27
CA LEU A 46 -13.95 6.91 -18.80
C LEU A 46 -13.66 5.93 -17.66
N ILE A 47 -14.69 5.22 -17.20
CA ILE A 47 -14.62 4.38 -16.00
C ILE A 47 -14.96 2.93 -16.32
N GLY A 48 -14.53 2.00 -15.46
CA GLY A 48 -14.70 0.56 -15.69
C GLY A 48 -16.16 0.09 -15.81
N THR A 49 -16.34 -1.11 -16.36
CA THR A 49 -17.65 -1.69 -16.77
C THR A 49 -18.66 -1.88 -15.64
N ARG A 50 -18.21 -1.87 -14.37
CA ARG A 50 -19.10 -1.89 -13.20
C ARG A 50 -19.93 -0.61 -13.03
N ALA A 51 -19.51 0.49 -13.65
CA ALA A 51 -20.12 1.81 -13.47
C ALA A 51 -20.45 2.53 -14.78
N MET A 52 -20.08 1.95 -15.94
CA MET A 52 -20.34 2.48 -17.27
C MET A 52 -20.48 1.31 -18.25
N SER A 53 -21.43 1.36 -19.18
CA SER A 53 -21.58 0.29 -20.16
C SER A 53 -20.41 0.30 -21.17
N GLN A 54 -20.11 -0.84 -21.78
CA GLN A 54 -19.11 -0.89 -22.87
C GLN A 54 -19.51 0.00 -24.05
N THR A 55 -20.80 0.09 -24.36
CA THR A 55 -21.32 0.97 -25.41
C THR A 55 -21.02 2.44 -25.12
N ASP A 56 -21.22 2.89 -23.88
CA ASP A 56 -20.89 4.27 -23.48
C ASP A 56 -19.39 4.55 -23.55
N GLN A 57 -18.55 3.57 -23.16
CA GLN A 57 -17.10 3.68 -23.28
C GLN A 57 -16.70 3.88 -24.75
N ILE A 58 -17.25 3.08 -25.67
CA ILE A 58 -16.99 3.19 -27.11
C ILE A 58 -17.40 4.59 -27.62
N ILE A 59 -18.59 5.06 -27.27
CA ILE A 59 -19.08 6.38 -27.67
C ILE A 59 -18.14 7.50 -27.21
N ILE A 60 -17.62 7.43 -25.97
CA ILE A 60 -16.67 8.41 -25.44
C ILE A 60 -15.34 8.35 -26.22
N LEU A 61 -14.85 7.15 -26.49
CA LEU A 61 -13.60 6.96 -27.24
C LEU A 61 -13.73 7.48 -28.68
N ASP A 62 -14.87 7.25 -29.34
CA ASP A 62 -15.12 7.75 -30.70
C ASP A 62 -15.20 9.28 -30.72
N LYS A 63 -15.90 9.90 -29.76
CA LYS A 63 -15.89 11.36 -29.58
C LYS A 63 -14.47 11.89 -29.39
N PHE A 64 -13.61 11.17 -28.68
CA PHE A 64 -12.21 11.55 -28.49
C PHE A 64 -11.41 11.39 -29.79
N ARG A 65 -11.54 10.29 -30.54
CA ARG A 65 -10.89 10.08 -31.84
C ARG A 65 -11.25 11.19 -32.83
N GLU A 66 -12.53 11.55 -32.87
CA GLU A 66 -13.08 12.59 -33.75
C GLU A 66 -12.80 14.03 -33.26
N LYS A 67 -12.07 14.20 -32.15
CA LYS A 67 -11.78 15.49 -31.51
C LYS A 67 -13.02 16.28 -31.10
N LYS A 68 -14.17 15.60 -30.95
CA LYS A 68 -15.41 16.18 -30.40
C LYS A 68 -15.29 16.46 -28.91
N ILE A 69 -14.39 15.77 -28.21
CA ILE A 69 -13.96 16.09 -26.85
C ILE A 69 -12.44 16.25 -26.81
N GLN A 70 -11.97 17.18 -25.98
CA GLN A 70 -10.56 17.49 -25.77
C GLN A 70 -9.87 16.51 -24.83
N GLY A 71 -10.59 15.93 -23.88
CA GLY A 71 -9.95 15.15 -22.83
C GLY A 71 -10.75 13.95 -22.33
N ILE A 72 -10.02 12.98 -21.81
CA ILE A 72 -10.59 11.86 -21.07
C ILE A 72 -10.00 11.85 -19.65
N VAL A 73 -10.85 11.66 -18.64
CA VAL A 73 -10.41 11.37 -17.27
C VAL A 73 -10.71 9.89 -16.97
N ALA A 74 -9.68 9.06 -16.90
CA ALA A 74 -9.79 7.60 -16.86
C ALA A 74 -9.29 6.98 -15.55
N THR A 75 -9.86 5.82 -15.19
CA THR A 75 -9.35 4.95 -14.10
C THR A 75 -8.53 3.78 -14.64
N SER A 76 -7.68 3.15 -13.82
CA SER A 76 -6.89 1.95 -14.18
C SER A 76 -7.70 0.81 -14.81
N VAL A 77 -8.95 0.63 -14.38
CA VAL A 77 -9.84 -0.43 -14.89
C VAL A 77 -10.20 -0.20 -16.37
N ALA A 78 -10.00 1.02 -16.88
CA ALA A 78 -10.15 1.34 -18.29
C ALA A 78 -8.84 1.19 -19.09
N GLU A 79 -7.70 0.84 -18.46
CA GLU A 79 -6.42 0.64 -19.14
C GLU A 79 -6.29 -0.78 -19.75
N GLU A 80 -6.89 -1.79 -19.12
CA GLU A 80 -6.81 -3.19 -19.58
C GLU A 80 -7.93 -3.51 -20.59
N GLY A 81 -7.53 -3.79 -21.83
CA GLY A 81 -8.43 -4.28 -22.89
C GLY A 81 -9.22 -3.22 -23.64
N ILE A 82 -9.14 -1.94 -23.25
CA ILE A 82 -9.76 -0.82 -23.98
C ILE A 82 -8.67 -0.09 -24.77
N ASP A 83 -8.85 0.01 -26.09
CA ASP A 83 -7.92 0.75 -26.93
C ASP A 83 -8.17 2.26 -26.87
N ILE A 84 -7.50 2.91 -25.93
CA ILE A 84 -7.53 4.36 -25.79
C ILE A 84 -6.67 5.01 -26.90
N PRO A 85 -7.23 5.97 -27.67
CA PRO A 85 -6.50 6.67 -28.74
C PRO A 85 -5.28 7.45 -28.26
N ASP A 86 -4.36 7.71 -29.19
CA ASP A 86 -3.18 8.54 -28.94
C ASP A 86 -3.56 10.00 -28.61
N CYS A 87 -2.83 10.58 -27.67
CA CYS A 87 -3.05 11.94 -27.19
C CYS A 87 -1.76 12.77 -27.20
N ASP A 88 -1.89 14.08 -27.00
CA ASP A 88 -0.78 15.05 -26.94
C ASP A 88 -0.22 15.18 -25.51
N LEU A 89 -1.02 14.85 -24.49
CA LEU A 89 -0.63 14.98 -23.08
C LEU A 89 -1.27 13.88 -22.22
N VAL A 90 -0.44 13.12 -21.50
CA VAL A 90 -0.90 12.21 -20.44
C VAL A 90 -0.57 12.81 -19.08
N ILE A 91 -1.54 12.82 -18.18
CA ILE A 91 -1.39 13.29 -16.80
C ILE A 91 -1.70 12.14 -15.85
N LEU A 92 -0.75 11.76 -15.00
CA LEU A 92 -0.95 10.79 -13.93
C LEU A 92 -1.25 11.56 -12.64
N TYR A 93 -2.51 11.66 -12.24
CA TYR A 93 -2.93 12.45 -11.07
C TYR A 93 -3.22 11.57 -9.85
N ASN A 94 -2.33 11.64 -8.85
CA ASN A 94 -2.29 10.75 -7.68
C ASN A 94 -2.44 9.27 -8.09
N TYR A 95 -1.88 8.95 -9.26
CA TYR A 95 -2.06 7.70 -9.97
C TYR A 95 -0.69 7.07 -10.19
N ILE A 96 -0.33 6.16 -9.29
CA ILE A 96 0.89 5.36 -9.41
C ILE A 96 0.52 3.89 -9.36
N GLY A 97 0.61 3.27 -10.54
CA GLY A 97 0.55 1.83 -10.72
C GLY A 97 1.93 1.18 -10.61
N ASN A 98 2.04 -0.01 -11.19
CA ASN A 98 3.32 -0.69 -11.38
C ASN A 98 4.01 -0.21 -12.68
N GLU A 99 5.21 -0.73 -12.95
CA GLU A 99 5.98 -0.45 -14.16
C GLU A 99 5.23 -0.75 -15.47
N ILE A 100 4.32 -1.71 -15.47
CA ILE A 100 3.52 -2.09 -16.65
C ILE A 100 2.48 -1.00 -16.92
N SER A 101 1.69 -0.61 -15.91
CA SER A 101 0.70 0.47 -16.04
C SER A 101 1.35 1.78 -16.47
N TYR A 102 2.53 2.10 -15.95
CA TYR A 102 3.28 3.27 -16.40
C TYR A 102 3.66 3.17 -17.88
N LYS A 103 4.24 2.05 -18.32
CA LYS A 103 4.61 1.83 -19.73
C LYS A 103 3.40 1.86 -20.66
N GLN A 104 2.25 1.35 -20.21
CA GLN A 104 0.99 1.40 -20.96
C GLN A 104 0.44 2.83 -21.09
N ALA A 105 0.46 3.61 -20.01
CA ALA A 105 0.07 5.01 -20.02
C ALA A 105 0.99 5.85 -20.93
N MET A 106 2.31 5.62 -20.86
CA MET A 106 3.29 6.18 -21.79
C MET A 106 2.94 5.82 -23.25
N GLY A 107 2.51 4.59 -23.46
CA GLY A 107 2.06 4.08 -24.75
C GLY A 107 0.84 4.80 -25.32
N ARG A 108 0.20 5.74 -24.63
CA ARG A 108 -0.89 6.59 -25.17
C ARG A 108 -0.42 8.00 -25.57
N ALA A 109 0.82 8.35 -25.25
CA ALA A 109 1.47 9.60 -25.65
C ALA A 109 2.37 9.36 -26.88
N ARG A 110 1.82 8.84 -27.98
CA ARG A 110 2.63 8.46 -29.18
C ARG A 110 2.81 9.58 -30.21
N LYS A 111 2.08 10.69 -30.09
CA LYS A 111 2.19 11.80 -31.03
C LYS A 111 3.56 12.47 -30.92
N LEU A 112 4.05 13.01 -32.04
CA LEU A 112 5.28 13.81 -32.06
C LEU A 112 5.13 14.99 -31.08
N LYS A 113 6.01 15.05 -30.06
CA LYS A 113 5.99 16.00 -28.92
C LYS A 113 4.97 15.72 -27.81
N ALA A 114 4.39 14.52 -27.73
CA ALA A 114 3.51 14.20 -26.63
C ALA A 114 4.25 14.29 -25.28
N LYS A 115 3.60 14.85 -24.27
CA LYS A 115 4.17 15.05 -22.93
C LYS A 115 3.50 14.14 -21.91
N ILE A 116 4.24 13.82 -20.86
CA ILE A 116 3.74 13.02 -19.74
C ILE A 116 4.07 13.75 -18.46
N LEU A 117 3.05 13.97 -17.65
CA LEU A 117 3.16 14.70 -16.40
C LEU A 117 2.69 13.81 -15.24
N VAL A 118 3.49 13.77 -14.19
CA VAL A 118 3.14 13.06 -12.95
C VAL A 118 2.83 14.10 -11.89
N LEU A 119 1.58 14.11 -11.43
CA LEU A 119 1.09 14.99 -10.39
C LEU A 119 0.75 14.15 -9.16
N GLY A 120 1.55 14.24 -8.12
CA GLY A 120 1.37 13.41 -6.92
C GLY A 120 2.08 13.97 -5.71
N LYS A 121 2.02 13.21 -4.61
CA LYS A 121 2.79 13.51 -3.40
C LYS A 121 4.28 13.23 -3.63
N PRO A 122 5.20 13.77 -2.80
CA PRO A 122 6.63 13.44 -2.91
C PRO A 122 6.90 11.92 -2.91
N THR A 123 6.18 11.15 -2.09
CA THR A 123 6.26 9.68 -2.06
C THR A 123 5.89 9.00 -3.37
N ASP A 124 5.09 9.66 -4.19
CA ASP A 124 4.70 9.17 -5.50
C ASP A 124 5.89 9.29 -6.48
N TYR A 125 6.68 10.36 -6.39
CA TYR A 125 7.89 10.53 -7.20
C TYR A 125 8.93 9.41 -6.98
N ASP A 126 9.12 8.97 -5.74
CA ASP A 126 10.05 7.88 -5.41
C ASP A 126 9.62 6.56 -6.06
N ARG A 127 8.31 6.26 -6.00
CA ARG A 127 7.75 5.05 -6.62
C ARG A 127 7.86 5.09 -8.14
N GLU A 128 7.65 6.25 -8.74
CA GLU A 128 7.80 6.43 -10.18
C GLU A 128 9.25 6.25 -10.64
N THR A 129 10.21 6.72 -9.84
CA THR A 129 11.64 6.49 -10.08
C THR A 129 11.98 4.99 -10.05
N ILE A 130 11.40 4.25 -9.11
CA ILE A 130 11.55 2.78 -9.02
C ILE A 130 10.91 2.09 -10.24
N ASN A 131 9.71 2.50 -10.66
CA ASN A 131 9.03 1.95 -11.83
C ASN A 131 9.87 2.12 -13.11
N LYS A 132 10.45 3.31 -13.33
CA LYS A 132 11.37 3.56 -14.45
C LYS A 132 12.59 2.64 -14.42
N ALA A 133 13.18 2.44 -13.25
CA ALA A 133 14.30 1.52 -13.08
C ALA A 133 13.90 0.07 -13.43
N ARG A 134 12.71 -0.38 -13.00
CA ARG A 134 12.18 -1.71 -13.33
C ARG A 134 11.94 -1.90 -14.82
N ILE A 135 11.42 -0.89 -15.53
CA ILE A 135 11.27 -0.96 -16.99
C ILE A 135 12.62 -1.16 -17.67
N LYS A 136 13.65 -0.41 -17.24
CA LYS A 136 15.01 -0.56 -17.76
C LYS A 136 15.55 -1.98 -17.53
N TYR A 137 15.37 -2.54 -16.33
CA TYR A 137 15.76 -3.92 -16.05
C TYR A 137 15.00 -4.93 -16.89
N MET A 138 13.71 -4.72 -17.12
CA MET A 138 12.91 -5.58 -18.00
C MET A 138 13.41 -5.54 -19.45
N GLU A 139 13.76 -4.36 -19.98
CA GLU A 139 14.32 -4.21 -21.33
C GLU A 139 15.68 -4.89 -21.44
N GLN A 140 16.55 -4.71 -20.45
CA GLN A 140 17.84 -5.41 -20.37
C GLN A 140 17.67 -6.93 -20.30
N ALA A 141 16.71 -7.43 -19.52
CA ALA A 141 16.43 -8.86 -19.43
C ALA A 141 15.98 -9.44 -20.79
N VAL A 142 15.13 -8.72 -21.53
CA VAL A 142 14.71 -9.13 -22.89
C VAL A 142 15.89 -9.15 -23.86
N GLU A 143 16.79 -8.16 -23.81
CA GLU A 143 18.01 -8.15 -24.62
C GLU A 143 18.95 -9.30 -24.24
N MET A 144 19.05 -9.63 -22.96
CA MET A 144 19.89 -10.72 -22.47
C MET A 144 19.41 -12.08 -22.94
N ILE A 145 18.10 -12.34 -22.92
CA ILE A 145 17.49 -13.58 -23.45
C ILE A 145 17.84 -13.76 -24.94
N ARG A 146 18.02 -12.68 -25.69
CA ARG A 146 18.40 -12.72 -27.11
C ARG A 146 19.89 -12.93 -27.37
N SER A 147 20.74 -12.97 -26.33
CA SER A 147 22.20 -13.09 -26.48
C SER A 147 22.70 -14.51 -26.18
N GLU A 148 23.77 -14.96 -26.83
CA GLU A 148 24.25 -16.36 -26.75
C GLU A 148 24.81 -16.77 -25.37
N ASN A 149 25.13 -15.80 -24.49
CA ASN A 149 25.75 -16.04 -23.17
C ASN A 149 24.82 -15.64 -22.00
N VAL A 150 23.56 -16.07 -22.04
CA VAL A 150 22.52 -15.71 -21.07
C VAL A 150 22.90 -16.08 -19.63
N GLU A 151 23.46 -17.27 -19.42
CA GLU A 151 23.71 -17.82 -18.07
C GLU A 151 24.74 -17.00 -17.26
N GLU A 152 25.82 -16.57 -17.90
CA GLU A 152 26.87 -15.80 -17.25
C GLU A 152 26.38 -14.39 -16.88
N LYS A 153 25.57 -13.78 -17.73
CA LYS A 153 24.94 -12.47 -17.44
C LYS A 153 23.89 -12.56 -16.35
N ILE A 154 23.05 -13.60 -16.34
CA ILE A 154 22.08 -13.83 -15.26
C ILE A 154 22.80 -13.96 -13.92
N ARG A 155 23.90 -14.71 -13.87
CA ARG A 155 24.71 -14.89 -12.66
C ARG A 155 25.21 -13.54 -12.11
N ASN A 156 25.82 -12.72 -12.96
CA ASN A 156 26.35 -11.41 -12.56
C ASN A 156 25.25 -10.46 -12.04
N ILE A 157 24.05 -10.50 -12.62
CA ILE A 157 22.91 -9.67 -12.18
C ILE A 157 22.39 -10.15 -10.83
N ILE A 158 22.25 -11.46 -10.63
CA ILE A 158 21.81 -12.02 -9.35
C ILE A 158 22.80 -11.62 -8.26
N GLU A 159 24.11 -11.75 -8.51
CA GLU A 159 25.17 -11.34 -7.58
C GLU A 159 25.08 -9.84 -7.25
N GLU A 160 24.89 -8.97 -8.27
CA GLU A 160 24.78 -7.52 -8.07
C GLU A 160 23.48 -7.13 -7.32
N MET A 161 22.37 -7.83 -7.58
CA MET A 161 21.09 -7.60 -6.90
C MET A 161 21.15 -8.02 -5.43
N VAL A 162 21.77 -9.17 -5.12
CA VAL A 162 22.00 -9.64 -3.76
C VAL A 162 22.87 -8.63 -3.01
N ALA A 163 24.00 -8.20 -3.59
CA ALA A 163 24.89 -7.22 -2.97
C ALA A 163 24.19 -5.87 -2.69
N LYS A 164 23.37 -5.36 -3.64
CA LYS A 164 22.58 -4.13 -3.43
C LYS A 164 21.50 -4.29 -2.37
N GLN A 165 20.92 -5.48 -2.24
CA GLN A 165 19.91 -5.77 -1.24
C GLN A 165 20.54 -5.90 0.16
N GLU A 166 21.71 -6.53 0.27
CA GLU A 166 22.52 -6.55 1.49
C GLU A 166 22.92 -5.14 1.93
N LEU A 167 23.41 -4.30 1.00
CA LEU A 167 23.76 -2.91 1.31
C LEU A 167 22.54 -2.08 1.75
N LYS A 168 21.36 -2.32 1.17
CA LYS A 168 20.10 -1.70 1.60
C LYS A 168 19.65 -2.17 2.98
N MET A 169 19.84 -3.46 3.30
CA MET A 169 19.56 -3.99 4.63
C MET A 169 20.53 -3.42 5.68
N LEU A 170 21.81 -3.32 5.35
CA LEU A 170 22.84 -2.71 6.19
C LEU A 170 22.57 -1.21 6.43
N THR A 171 22.22 -0.45 5.40
CA THR A 171 21.88 0.98 5.55
C THR A 171 20.55 1.22 6.27
N ALA A 172 19.55 0.34 6.09
CA ALA A 172 18.30 0.37 6.87
C ALA A 172 18.52 -0.01 8.34
N SER A 173 19.51 -0.84 8.65
CA SER A 173 19.90 -1.18 10.03
C SER A 173 20.66 -0.06 10.74
N GLN A 174 21.25 0.88 9.99
CA GLN A 174 22.01 2.02 10.53
C GLN A 174 21.15 3.26 10.81
N ALA A 175 19.88 3.28 10.42
CA ALA A 175 18.92 4.30 10.83
C ALA A 175 18.35 3.95 12.22
N GLU A 176 19.04 4.42 13.26
CA GLU A 176 18.72 4.26 14.69
C GLU A 176 18.45 2.81 15.12
N THR A 177 19.50 2.09 15.55
CA THR A 177 19.34 0.88 16.36
C THR A 177 18.63 1.25 17.65
N LYS A 178 17.31 1.07 17.68
CA LYS A 178 16.52 1.26 18.89
C LYS A 178 17.06 0.35 19.98
N PRO A 179 17.17 0.82 21.23
CA PRO A 179 17.63 -0.02 22.32
C PRO A 179 16.74 -1.26 22.44
N GLU A 180 17.38 -2.40 22.74
CA GLU A 180 16.69 -3.55 23.31
C GLU A 180 16.07 -3.11 24.64
N GLY A 181 14.75 -3.25 24.80
CA GLY A 181 14.10 -2.61 25.95
C GLY A 181 12.61 -2.80 26.09
N ALA A 182 11.99 -3.73 25.35
CA ALA A 182 10.57 -4.02 25.52
C ALA A 182 10.22 -4.37 26.99
N ALA A 183 11.14 -4.95 27.76
CA ALA A 183 10.94 -5.29 29.17
C ALA A 183 10.70 -4.09 30.12
N ASN A 184 11.16 -2.88 29.77
CA ASN A 184 10.98 -1.69 30.61
C ASN A 184 9.71 -0.90 30.28
N HIS A 185 8.94 -1.37 29.31
CA HIS A 185 7.75 -0.70 28.83
C HIS A 185 6.50 -1.52 29.09
N ARG A 186 5.36 -0.85 29.18
CA ARG A 186 4.04 -1.47 29.20
C ARG A 186 3.14 -0.81 28.18
N LEU A 187 2.23 -1.60 27.61
CA LEU A 187 1.07 -1.09 26.89
C LEU A 187 -0.09 -0.93 27.86
N ILE A 188 -0.80 0.17 27.73
CA ILE A 188 -2.00 0.48 28.52
C ILE A 188 -3.14 0.71 27.54
N CYS A 189 -4.28 0.08 27.76
CA CYS A 189 -5.49 0.41 27.00
C CYS A 189 -5.81 1.89 27.19
N LYS A 190 -6.29 2.59 26.16
CA LYS A 190 -6.68 4.02 26.23
C LYS A 190 -7.68 4.40 27.33
N CYS A 191 -8.33 3.44 27.98
CA CYS A 191 -9.20 3.70 29.13
C CYS A 191 -8.50 3.53 30.49
N GLY A 192 -7.22 3.14 30.53
CA GLY A 192 -6.44 2.92 31.74
C GLY A 192 -6.65 1.56 32.42
N HIS A 193 -7.70 0.81 32.09
CA HIS A 193 -8.09 -0.39 32.87
C HIS A 193 -7.34 -1.70 32.54
N PHE A 194 -6.44 -1.71 31.56
CA PHE A 194 -5.80 -2.94 31.11
C PHE A 194 -4.37 -2.68 30.69
N GLU A 195 -3.45 -3.50 31.18
CA GLU A 195 -2.01 -3.37 30.96
C GLU A 195 -1.41 -4.67 30.43
N ILE A 196 -0.42 -4.52 29.56
CA ILE A 196 0.36 -5.62 28.99
C ILE A 196 1.84 -5.25 29.10
N ASP A 197 2.65 -6.13 29.68
CA ASP A 197 4.09 -5.97 29.68
C ASP A 197 4.65 -6.09 28.25
N CYS A 198 5.45 -5.12 27.79
CA CYS A 198 5.93 -5.15 26.42
C CYS A 198 6.91 -6.31 26.14
N SER A 199 7.48 -6.98 27.16
CA SER A 199 8.36 -8.15 27.01
C SER A 199 7.68 -9.36 26.37
N VAL A 200 6.36 -9.47 26.51
CA VAL A 200 5.59 -10.60 25.94
C VAL A 200 5.21 -10.35 24.48
N LEU A 201 5.53 -9.17 23.94
CA LEU A 201 5.18 -8.81 22.56
C LEU A 201 6.13 -9.45 21.56
N ARG A 202 5.58 -9.95 20.46
CA ARG A 202 6.34 -10.40 19.30
C ARG A 202 5.81 -9.83 18.01
N CYS A 203 6.72 -9.56 17.09
CA CYS A 203 6.43 -9.12 15.73
C CYS A 203 6.32 -10.33 14.79
N ILE A 204 5.30 -10.37 13.96
CA ILE A 204 5.01 -11.45 13.00
C ILE A 204 5.03 -10.84 11.60
N ASP A 205 5.86 -11.39 10.73
CA ASP A 205 6.07 -10.96 9.33
C ASP A 205 6.30 -9.44 9.18
N ASN A 206 7.02 -8.82 10.12
CA ASN A 206 7.38 -7.39 10.14
C ASN A 206 6.21 -6.39 10.10
N THR A 207 4.99 -6.87 10.30
CA THR A 207 3.76 -6.07 10.07
C THR A 207 2.74 -6.23 11.18
N ASN A 208 2.69 -7.39 11.82
CA ASN A 208 1.71 -7.70 12.85
C ASN A 208 2.36 -7.88 14.23
N TYR A 209 1.63 -7.62 15.29
CA TYR A 209 2.17 -7.65 16.66
C TYR A 209 1.20 -8.40 17.58
N ALA A 210 1.72 -9.40 18.28
CA ALA A 210 0.94 -10.28 19.14
C ALA A 210 1.52 -10.34 20.56
N ALA A 211 0.67 -10.59 21.55
CA ALA A 211 1.08 -10.82 22.93
C ALA A 211 1.12 -12.33 23.24
N LEU A 212 2.27 -12.84 23.69
CA LEU A 212 2.50 -14.23 24.06
C LEU A 212 2.43 -14.43 25.57
N ASP A 213 1.30 -14.10 26.16
CA ASP A 213 1.02 -14.39 27.58
C ASP A 213 -0.35 -15.04 27.74
N VAL A 214 -0.35 -16.29 28.20
CA VAL A 214 -1.57 -17.07 28.38
C VAL A 214 -2.48 -16.45 29.44
N LYS A 215 -1.94 -15.73 30.43
CA LYS A 215 -2.73 -15.07 31.48
C LYS A 215 -3.61 -13.94 30.94
N LEU A 216 -3.29 -13.40 29.76
CA LEU A 216 -4.14 -12.40 29.12
C LEU A 216 -5.49 -12.98 28.72
N TRP A 217 -5.57 -14.27 28.39
CA TRP A 217 -6.79 -14.93 27.93
C TRP A 217 -7.89 -14.99 29.00
N ASP A 218 -7.53 -14.88 30.28
CA ASP A 218 -8.49 -14.84 31.38
C ASP A 218 -9.14 -13.46 31.57
N LYS A 219 -8.55 -12.42 30.98
CA LYS A 219 -8.95 -11.01 31.14
C LYS A 219 -9.69 -10.46 29.92
N ILE A 220 -9.96 -11.30 28.93
CA ILE A 220 -10.56 -10.88 27.66
C ILE A 220 -11.95 -11.50 27.47
N GLU A 221 -12.72 -10.86 26.60
CA GLU A 221 -13.99 -11.35 26.09
C GLU A 221 -13.88 -11.46 24.57
N GLU A 222 -14.20 -12.63 24.04
CA GLU A 222 -14.22 -12.88 22.60
C GLU A 222 -15.55 -12.44 22.01
N LYS A 223 -15.51 -11.60 20.98
CA LYS A 223 -16.68 -11.15 20.23
C LYS A 223 -16.59 -11.59 18.76
N PRO A 224 -17.72 -11.93 18.13
CA PRO A 224 -17.73 -12.31 16.72
C PRO A 224 -17.23 -11.16 15.84
N LEU A 225 -16.60 -11.52 14.71
CA LEU A 225 -16.07 -10.55 13.77
C LEU A 225 -17.18 -9.68 13.17
N THR A 226 -16.98 -8.37 13.16
CA THR A 226 -17.91 -7.40 12.56
C THR A 226 -17.89 -7.43 11.01
N LYS A 227 -16.93 -8.11 10.39
CA LYS A 227 -16.77 -8.25 8.93
C LYS A 227 -16.40 -9.68 8.58
N LYS A 228 -16.84 -10.18 7.40
CA LYS A 228 -16.49 -11.53 6.91
C LYS A 228 -14.97 -11.70 6.82
N ALA A 229 -14.46 -12.81 7.35
CA ALA A 229 -13.05 -13.15 7.31
C ALA A 229 -12.57 -13.36 5.86
N ASN A 230 -11.43 -12.77 5.49
CA ASN A 230 -10.75 -13.08 4.24
C ASN A 230 -9.85 -14.31 4.46
N THR A 231 -10.14 -15.40 3.76
CA THR A 231 -9.44 -16.71 3.85
C THR A 231 -8.23 -16.83 2.93
N LYS A 232 -7.46 -15.75 2.71
CA LYS A 232 -6.29 -15.76 1.81
C LYS A 232 -4.97 -15.55 2.57
N SER A 233 -4.61 -16.51 3.43
CA SER A 233 -3.24 -16.78 3.95
C SER A 233 -3.31 -17.76 5.14
N ASP A 234 -2.15 -18.18 5.67
CA ASP A 234 -1.98 -18.91 6.94
C ASP A 234 -2.42 -18.11 8.20
N LEU A 235 -3.04 -16.94 7.99
CA LEU A 235 -3.58 -16.04 9.01
C LEU A 235 -5.10 -15.98 8.90
N VAL A 236 -5.79 -16.74 9.74
CA VAL A 236 -7.25 -16.76 9.76
C VAL A 236 -7.77 -15.94 10.94
N MET A 237 -8.53 -14.88 10.65
CA MET A 237 -9.24 -14.12 11.69
C MET A 237 -10.35 -14.98 12.30
N GLN A 238 -10.37 -15.12 13.62
CA GLN A 238 -11.41 -15.89 14.32
C GLN A 238 -12.40 -15.01 15.08
N ALA A 239 -11.90 -14.06 15.86
CA ALA A 239 -12.71 -13.23 16.74
C ALA A 239 -12.07 -11.86 16.98
N GLU A 240 -12.85 -10.91 17.48
CA GLU A 240 -12.34 -9.71 18.12
C GLU A 240 -12.15 -10.00 19.61
N TRP A 241 -11.09 -9.46 20.23
CA TRP A 241 -10.94 -9.57 21.68
C TRP A 241 -11.04 -8.21 22.33
N ASN A 242 -11.91 -8.15 23.34
CA ASN A 242 -12.20 -6.98 24.12
C ASN A 242 -11.70 -7.20 25.55
N HIS A 243 -11.31 -6.13 26.23
CA HIS A 243 -11.01 -6.24 27.66
C HIS A 243 -12.31 -6.39 28.46
N GLN A 244 -12.38 -7.37 29.37
CA GLN A 244 -13.59 -7.64 30.17
C GLN A 244 -14.05 -6.41 30.97
N GLY A 245 -13.12 -5.68 31.59
CA GLY A 245 -13.47 -4.55 32.48
C GLY A 245 -13.97 -3.31 31.74
N CYS A 246 -13.45 -3.01 30.54
CA CYS A 246 -13.79 -1.77 29.83
C CYS A 246 -14.58 -1.98 28.53
N GLN A 247 -14.79 -3.23 28.12
CA GLN A 247 -15.56 -3.65 26.95
C GLN A 247 -15.06 -3.12 25.60
N LYS A 248 -13.91 -2.41 25.58
CA LYS A 248 -13.31 -1.86 24.36
C LYS A 248 -12.55 -2.95 23.59
N LYS A 249 -12.66 -2.92 22.27
CA LYS A 249 -11.88 -3.75 21.36
C LYS A 249 -10.40 -3.41 21.45
N LEU A 250 -9.59 -4.39 21.84
CA LEU A 250 -8.14 -4.27 21.94
C LEU A 250 -7.42 -4.89 20.75
N GLY A 251 -8.07 -5.81 20.04
CA GLY A 251 -7.51 -6.36 18.82
C GLY A 251 -8.34 -7.49 18.22
N THR A 252 -7.64 -8.44 17.61
CA THR A 252 -8.23 -9.58 16.89
C THR A 252 -7.50 -10.86 17.29
N ILE A 253 -8.21 -11.96 17.42
CA ILE A 253 -7.63 -13.29 17.56
C ILE A 253 -7.40 -13.85 16.16
N PHE A 254 -6.15 -14.18 15.87
CA PHE A 254 -5.75 -14.86 14.63
C PHE A 254 -5.29 -16.27 14.93
N LEU A 255 -5.63 -17.19 14.03
CA LEU A 255 -4.99 -18.50 13.93
C LEU A 255 -3.78 -18.35 12.99
N TYR A 256 -2.58 -18.47 13.54
CA TYR A 256 -1.31 -18.41 12.81
C TYR A 256 -0.58 -19.75 12.94
N ASN A 257 -0.35 -20.45 11.83
CA ASN A 257 0.22 -21.81 11.82
C ASN A 257 -0.49 -22.76 12.80
N GLY A 258 -1.81 -22.64 12.93
CA GLY A 258 -2.62 -23.46 13.85
C GLY A 258 -2.57 -23.04 15.33
N VAL A 259 -1.91 -21.93 15.67
CA VAL A 259 -1.86 -21.40 17.04
C VAL A 259 -2.66 -20.10 17.14
N ARG A 260 -3.55 -20.01 18.14
CA ARG A 260 -4.34 -18.80 18.40
C ARG A 260 -3.47 -17.74 19.07
N LEU A 261 -3.46 -16.53 18.53
CA LEU A 261 -2.66 -15.41 19.02
C LEU A 261 -3.50 -14.14 19.19
N LEU A 262 -3.25 -13.41 20.27
CA LEU A 262 -3.86 -12.10 20.55
C LEU A 262 -3.13 -11.00 19.78
N TYR A 263 -3.61 -10.66 18.59
CA TYR A 263 -3.05 -9.56 17.80
C TYR A 263 -3.55 -8.23 18.36
N LEU A 264 -2.64 -7.26 18.47
CA LEU A 264 -2.88 -5.98 19.11
C LEU A 264 -3.22 -4.90 18.08
N SER A 265 -4.27 -4.12 18.35
CA SER A 265 -4.61 -2.91 17.58
C SER A 265 -3.83 -1.71 18.12
N GLN A 266 -2.88 -1.17 17.36
CA GLN A 266 -2.13 0.03 17.77
C GLN A 266 -3.03 1.18 18.23
N LYS A 267 -4.21 1.34 17.60
CA LYS A 267 -5.15 2.44 17.90
C LYS A 267 -5.81 2.29 19.28
N SER A 268 -5.75 1.11 19.89
CA SER A 268 -6.39 0.79 21.16
C SER A 268 -5.45 0.97 22.37
N PHE A 269 -4.15 1.20 22.13
CA PHE A 269 -3.14 1.28 23.18
C PHE A 269 -2.41 2.62 23.22
N SER A 270 -1.96 2.95 24.42
CA SER A 270 -0.87 3.85 24.73
C SER A 270 0.29 3.02 25.28
N TYR A 271 1.51 3.56 25.29
CA TYR A 271 2.68 2.93 25.88
C TYR A 271 3.36 3.90 26.84
N ASP A 272 4.10 3.35 27.78
CA ASP A 272 4.92 4.13 28.70
C ASP A 272 6.09 3.31 29.22
N THR A 273 7.08 3.99 29.78
CA THR A 273 8.11 3.43 30.63
C THR A 273 7.49 3.10 31.99
N LYS A 274 7.88 1.99 32.63
CA LYS A 274 7.28 1.56 33.91
C LYS A 274 7.41 2.58 35.04
N ASP A 275 8.36 3.52 34.93
CA ASP A 275 8.71 4.49 35.97
C ASP A 275 8.14 5.91 35.74
N GLU A 276 7.58 6.24 34.56
CA GLU A 276 7.24 7.62 34.20
C GLU A 276 5.73 7.96 34.35
N ASP A 277 4.86 6.95 34.42
CA ASP A 277 3.38 7.03 34.48
C ASP A 277 2.75 8.12 33.58
N ARG A 278 3.33 8.33 32.40
CA ARG A 278 2.96 9.29 31.37
C ARG A 278 2.70 8.59 30.02
N PRO A 279 1.56 7.89 29.87
CA PRO A 279 1.27 7.11 28.68
C PRO A 279 1.13 7.95 27.40
N LEU A 280 1.93 7.60 26.39
CA LEU A 280 1.91 8.18 25.04
C LEU A 280 1.13 7.28 24.07
N PRO A 281 0.34 7.84 23.12
CA PRO A 281 -0.42 7.02 22.18
C PRO A 281 0.50 6.25 21.23
N VAL A 282 0.18 4.96 20.97
CA VAL A 282 0.89 4.18 19.95
C VAL A 282 0.43 4.63 18.56
N GLN A 283 1.19 5.54 17.95
CA GLN A 283 0.90 6.06 16.61
C GLN A 283 1.12 5.00 15.52
N GLN A 284 2.26 4.30 15.61
CA GLN A 284 2.66 3.19 14.76
C GLN A 284 3.60 2.28 15.57
N TRP A 285 3.48 0.97 15.44
CA TRP A 285 4.39 0.04 16.11
C TRP A 285 5.86 0.29 15.78
N LYS A 286 6.16 0.59 14.50
CA LYS A 286 7.50 0.94 14.02
C LYS A 286 8.04 2.26 14.58
N LYS A 287 7.23 3.09 15.26
CA LYS A 287 7.64 4.36 15.87
C LYS A 287 7.83 4.27 17.39
N LEU A 288 7.62 3.10 17.99
CA LEU A 288 7.95 2.89 19.41
C LEU A 288 9.45 3.13 19.65
N PRO A 289 9.86 3.64 20.82
CA PRO A 289 11.26 3.95 21.11
C PRO A 289 12.12 2.70 21.38
N PHE A 290 11.52 1.52 21.38
CA PHE A 290 12.19 0.22 21.59
C PHE A 290 11.84 -0.75 20.45
N GLN A 291 12.67 -1.78 20.30
CA GLN A 291 12.41 -2.87 19.36
C GLN A 291 11.50 -3.94 20.00
N ILE A 292 10.51 -4.41 19.23
CA ILE A 292 9.74 -5.62 19.56
C ILE A 292 10.39 -6.79 18.79
N PRO A 293 10.86 -7.84 19.47
CA PRO A 293 11.51 -8.99 18.82
C PRO A 293 10.58 -9.70 17.85
N SER A 294 11.13 -10.28 16.78
CA SER A 294 10.38 -11.17 15.89
C SER A 294 9.99 -12.45 16.62
N LEU A 295 8.80 -12.97 16.32
CA LEU A 295 8.32 -14.25 16.83
C LEU A 295 9.22 -15.39 16.33
N THR A 296 9.77 -16.18 17.24
CA THR A 296 10.49 -17.41 16.88
C THR A 296 9.57 -18.63 16.89
N ILE A 297 9.92 -19.66 16.10
CA ILE A 297 9.19 -20.94 16.07
C ILE A 297 9.17 -21.58 17.48
N LYS A 298 10.27 -21.47 18.23
CA LYS A 298 10.37 -22.02 19.59
C LYS A 298 9.34 -21.38 20.54
N GLU A 299 9.25 -20.05 20.55
CA GLU A 299 8.28 -19.31 21.38
C GLU A 299 6.83 -19.61 20.97
N LEU A 300 6.57 -19.75 19.67
CA LEU A 300 5.25 -20.12 19.17
C LEU A 300 4.80 -21.50 19.67
N LEU A 301 5.69 -22.50 19.59
CA LEU A 301 5.42 -23.85 20.08
C LEU A 301 5.27 -23.90 21.60
N GLU A 302 6.07 -23.12 22.33
CA GLU A 302 5.96 -23.01 23.78
C GLU A 302 4.63 -22.36 24.20
N HIS A 303 4.24 -21.28 23.52
CA HIS A 303 2.94 -20.63 23.71
C HIS A 303 1.78 -21.59 23.43
N GLN A 304 1.85 -22.37 22.36
CA GLN A 304 0.84 -23.39 22.03
C GLN A 304 0.68 -24.43 23.14
N LYS A 305 1.78 -24.93 23.70
CA LYS A 305 1.74 -25.88 24.83
C LYS A 305 1.04 -25.27 26.03
N LEU A 306 1.33 -24.01 26.34
CA LEU A 306 0.70 -23.31 27.46
C LEU A 306 -0.80 -23.07 27.22
N LEU A 307 -1.21 -22.71 25.99
CA LEU A 307 -2.63 -22.58 25.64
C LEU A 307 -3.40 -23.90 25.83
N MET A 308 -2.83 -25.01 25.34
CA MET A 308 -3.44 -26.33 25.49
C MET A 308 -3.55 -26.75 26.97
N ALA A 309 -2.51 -26.52 27.77
CA ALA A 309 -2.53 -26.82 29.20
C ALA A 309 -3.58 -26.02 29.99
N ASN A 310 -3.95 -24.83 29.50
CA ASN A 310 -4.95 -23.95 30.14
C ASN A 310 -6.34 -24.03 29.47
N GLY A 311 -6.55 -24.95 28.52
CA GLY A 311 -7.84 -25.12 27.84
C GLY A 311 -8.25 -23.93 26.95
N LYS A 312 -7.29 -23.16 26.43
CA LYS A 312 -7.52 -21.94 25.63
C LYS A 312 -7.27 -22.14 24.12
N ASN A 313 -7.44 -23.37 23.63
CA ASN A 313 -7.11 -23.74 22.25
C ASN A 313 -8.15 -23.29 21.22
#